data_AF-Q1EF71-F1
#
_entry.id   AF-Q1EF71-F1
#
_cell.length_a   1.000
_cell.length_b   1.000
_cell.length_c   1.000
_cell.angle_alpha   90.00
_cell.angle_beta   90.00
_cell.angle_gamma   90.00
#
_symmetry.space_group_name_H-M   'P 1'
#
loop_
_entity.id
_entity.type
_entity.pdbx_description
1 polymer ?
#
loop_
_entity_poly.entity_id
_entity_poly.type
_entity_poly.pdbx_seq_one_letter_code
_entity_poly.pdbx_strand_id
1 'polypeptide(L)'
;MKLYIFTFCLAASILVGFSSGEYRFLVSPLCPVRCTLRYIPVCGSDGRTYGNKCHLDNARLCDNSNVQVVHEGECKQDYCAPVVRCPPVIKAVCANDGQTYLNECFAKVAACGFPNLKIVHSGLCGPRPKTEVW
;
A
#
# COMPACT_ATOMS: atom_id res chain seq x y z
N MET A 1 -62.33 9.88 9.77
CA MET A 1 -62.69 11.26 9.37
C MET A 1 -61.40 11.98 8.95
N LYS A 2 -61.15 12.05 7.61
CA LYS A 2 -60.14 12.81 6.80
C LYS A 2 -58.64 12.73 7.24
N LEU A 3 -57.68 12.06 6.58
CA LEU A 3 -57.10 12.10 5.20
C LEU A 3 -56.54 13.51 4.84
N TYR A 4 -55.25 13.77 4.54
CA TYR A 4 -54.43 13.59 3.30
C TYR A 4 -52.91 13.85 3.62
N ILE A 5 -51.91 13.01 3.28
CA ILE A 5 -51.17 12.74 2.02
C ILE A 5 -50.19 13.85 1.54
N PHE A 6 -48.91 13.46 1.42
CA PHE A 6 -47.72 14.06 0.75
C PHE A 6 -47.97 15.10 -0.35
N THR A 7 -47.17 16.19 -0.39
CA THR A 7 -46.61 16.77 -1.64
C THR A 7 -45.44 17.74 -1.39
N PHE A 8 -44.47 17.66 -2.31
CA PHE A 8 -43.14 18.29 -2.38
C PHE A 8 -43.15 19.75 -2.91
N CYS A 9 -42.03 20.47 -2.66
CA CYS A 9 -41.47 21.61 -3.43
C CYS A 9 -42.35 22.89 -3.52
N LEU A 10 -41.84 24.11 -3.30
CA LEU A 10 -40.90 24.81 -4.17
C LEU A 10 -40.19 25.98 -3.44
N ALA A 11 -38.86 25.95 -3.52
CA ALA A 11 -37.84 27.01 -3.71
C ALA A 11 -37.90 28.42 -3.05
N ALA A 12 -36.83 28.69 -2.29
CA ALA A 12 -35.89 29.83 -2.38
C ALA A 12 -36.28 31.24 -1.86
N SER A 13 -35.60 31.69 -0.78
CA SER A 13 -34.54 32.74 -0.79
C SER A 13 -34.36 33.47 0.56
N ILE A 14 -33.11 33.50 1.07
CA ILE A 14 -32.50 34.49 2.01
C ILE A 14 -32.95 34.36 3.48
N LEU A 15 -32.15 33.82 4.41
CA LEU A 15 -30.89 34.38 4.92
C LEU A 15 -29.81 33.31 5.14
N VAL A 16 -28.69 33.45 4.44
CA VAL A 16 -27.40 32.90 4.85
C VAL A 16 -26.91 33.64 6.09
N GLY A 17 -26.52 32.91 7.14
CA GLY A 17 -25.95 33.45 8.38
C GLY A 17 -24.99 32.44 9.02
N PHE A 18 -23.71 32.77 9.02
CA PHE A 18 -22.53 31.92 9.26
C PHE A 18 -22.21 31.64 10.73
N SER A 19 -21.71 30.44 11.02
CA SER A 19 -20.57 30.09 11.91
C SER A 19 -20.79 28.65 12.38
N SER A 20 -19.85 27.72 12.32
CA SER A 20 -18.41 27.75 12.22
C SER A 20 -17.99 26.57 11.36
N GLY A 21 -16.99 26.77 10.50
CA GLY A 21 -16.35 25.65 9.83
C GLY A 21 -15.81 24.65 10.87
N GLU A 22 -16.29 23.43 10.78
CA GLU A 22 -15.50 22.24 11.11
C GLU A 22 -15.80 21.23 10.02
N TYR A 23 -14.95 21.21 8.99
CA TYR A 23 -14.71 19.98 8.25
C TYR A 23 -14.13 18.99 9.27
N ARG A 24 -14.99 18.26 9.98
CA ARG A 24 -14.54 17.11 10.76
C ARG A 24 -14.22 16.02 9.76
N PHE A 25 -12.94 16.03 9.40
CA PHE A 25 -12.13 14.88 9.06
C PHE A 25 -12.77 13.60 9.64
N LEU A 26 -12.92 12.56 8.81
CA LEU A 26 -13.35 11.24 9.21
C LEU A 26 -12.29 10.60 10.13
N VAL A 27 -12.01 11.18 11.31
CA VAL A 27 -11.21 10.53 12.33
C VAL A 27 -12.17 9.55 13.00
N SER A 28 -12.01 8.27 12.69
CA SER A 28 -12.78 7.21 13.33
C SER A 28 -12.58 7.31 14.85
N PRO A 29 -13.65 7.46 15.67
CA PRO A 29 -13.56 7.70 17.12
C PRO A 29 -13.01 6.50 17.93
N LEU A 30 -12.53 5.45 17.27
CA LEU A 30 -12.04 4.20 17.86
C LEU A 30 -10.54 4.18 18.14
N CYS A 31 -9.85 5.32 18.00
CA CYS A 31 -8.40 5.37 17.88
C CYS A 31 -7.62 5.82 19.11
N PRO A 32 -7.87 5.21 20.27
CA PRO A 32 -6.79 5.05 21.23
C PRO A 32 -6.74 3.61 21.78
N VAL A 33 -6.21 2.65 21.01
CA VAL A 33 -5.74 1.40 21.61
C VAL A 33 -4.47 1.72 22.39
N ARG A 34 -4.50 1.54 23.72
CA ARG A 34 -3.30 1.70 24.56
C ARG A 34 -2.38 0.51 24.36
N CYS A 35 -1.34 0.70 23.55
CA CYS A 35 -0.29 -0.29 23.37
C CYS A 35 0.82 -0.13 24.41
N THR A 36 1.43 -1.24 24.80
CA THR A 36 2.67 -1.20 25.59
C THR A 36 3.81 -0.65 24.74
N LEU A 37 4.83 -0.08 25.40
CA LEU A 37 6.07 0.37 24.74
C LEU A 37 7.09 -0.76 24.58
N ARG A 38 6.70 -2.02 24.82
CA ARG A 38 7.60 -3.16 24.65
C ARG A 38 7.96 -3.32 23.18
N TYR A 39 9.26 -3.28 22.89
CA TYR A 39 9.77 -3.42 21.53
C TYR A 39 9.92 -4.89 21.15
N ILE A 40 8.97 -5.39 20.35
CA ILE A 40 8.99 -6.72 19.72
C ILE A 40 8.51 -6.49 18.29
N PRO A 41 9.39 -6.04 17.40
CA PRO A 41 8.97 -5.48 16.13
C PRO A 41 8.33 -6.53 15.22
N VAL A 42 7.41 -6.07 14.37
CA VAL A 42 6.82 -6.85 13.28
C VAL A 42 6.87 -6.04 12.00
N CYS A 43 7.01 -6.73 10.88
CA CYS A 43 6.97 -6.08 9.58
C CYS A 43 5.56 -6.15 8.98
N GLY A 44 5.02 -4.99 8.63
CA GLY A 44 3.74 -4.87 7.94
C GLY A 44 3.82 -5.15 6.44
N SER A 45 2.69 -5.53 5.83
CA SER A 45 2.56 -5.73 4.38
C SER A 45 2.68 -4.44 3.57
N ASP A 46 2.65 -3.30 4.25
CA ASP A 46 2.93 -1.97 3.74
C ASP A 46 4.42 -1.59 3.81
N GLY A 47 5.27 -2.53 4.29
CA GLY A 47 6.71 -2.36 4.44
C GLY A 47 7.13 -1.47 5.61
N ARG A 48 6.22 -1.19 6.55
CA ARG A 48 6.52 -0.43 7.76
C ARG A 48 6.81 -1.36 8.92
N THR A 49 7.88 -1.04 9.67
CA THR A 49 8.15 -1.67 10.96
C THR A 49 7.21 -1.10 12.01
N TYR A 50 6.48 -1.98 12.69
CA TYR A 50 5.67 -1.63 13.85
C TYR A 50 6.37 -2.11 15.12
N GLY A 51 6.50 -1.26 16.13
CA GLY A 51 7.27 -1.57 17.35
C GLY A 51 6.74 -2.78 18.14
N ASN A 52 5.47 -3.14 17.93
CA ASN A 52 4.89 -4.44 18.27
C ASN A 52 3.57 -4.65 17.50
N LYS A 53 3.01 -5.86 17.62
CA LYS A 53 1.74 -6.23 16.97
C LYS A 53 0.57 -5.31 17.35
N CYS A 54 0.50 -4.83 18.60
CA CYS A 54 -0.56 -3.90 19.01
C CYS A 54 -0.51 -2.60 18.20
N HIS A 55 0.69 -2.05 17.97
CA HIS A 55 0.85 -0.84 17.15
C HIS A 55 0.41 -1.06 15.70
N LEU A 56 0.64 -2.26 15.14
CA LEU A 56 0.15 -2.63 13.81
C LEU A 56 -1.38 -2.74 13.78
N ASP A 57 -1.96 -3.45 14.75
CA ASP A 57 -3.42 -3.62 14.85
C ASP A 57 -4.11 -2.27 15.06
N ASN A 58 -3.51 -1.35 15.82
CA ASN A 58 -4.01 0.01 15.98
C ASN A 58 -3.97 0.77 14.65
N ALA A 59 -2.91 0.64 13.85
CA ALA A 59 -2.85 1.25 12.52
C ALA A 59 -3.88 0.69 11.53
N ARG A 60 -4.25 -0.60 11.65
CA ARG A 60 -5.39 -1.17 10.88
C ARG A 60 -6.68 -0.43 11.18
N LEU A 61 -6.98 -0.30 12.47
CA LEU A 61 -8.23 0.27 12.96
C LEU A 61 -8.29 1.78 12.69
N CYS A 62 -7.14 2.48 12.78
CA CYS A 62 -7.09 3.93 12.74
C CYS A 62 -6.86 4.54 11.39
N ASP A 63 -6.01 3.91 10.59
CA ASP A 63 -5.75 4.38 9.24
C ASP A 63 -6.71 3.72 8.23
N ASN A 64 -7.70 2.94 8.74
CA ASN A 64 -8.56 2.07 7.95
C ASN A 64 -7.74 1.21 6.96
N SER A 65 -6.60 0.70 7.43
CA SER A 65 -5.64 -0.02 6.63
C SER A 65 -5.85 -1.54 6.77
N ASN A 66 -5.58 -2.28 5.70
CA ASN A 66 -5.64 -3.75 5.67
C ASN A 66 -4.28 -4.40 5.94
N VAL A 67 -3.32 -3.65 6.51
CA VAL A 67 -1.92 -4.06 6.70
C VAL A 67 -1.83 -5.42 7.41
N GLN A 68 -1.11 -6.40 6.87
CA GLN A 68 -0.89 -7.71 7.49
C GLN A 68 0.51 -7.83 8.10
N VAL A 69 0.67 -8.63 9.14
CA VAL A 69 2.03 -9.03 9.57
C VAL A 69 2.59 -9.94 8.49
N VAL A 70 3.72 -9.57 7.90
CA VAL A 70 4.46 -10.40 6.93
C VAL A 70 5.40 -11.35 7.66
N HIS A 71 6.18 -10.81 8.60
CA HIS A 71 7.11 -11.58 9.42
C HIS A 71 7.40 -10.89 10.76
N GLU A 72 7.94 -11.65 11.71
CA GLU A 72 8.47 -11.12 12.98
C GLU A 72 9.81 -10.41 12.75
N GLY A 73 10.12 -9.42 13.58
CA GLY A 73 11.29 -8.56 13.42
C GLY A 73 10.98 -7.27 12.67
N GLU A 74 11.96 -6.37 12.61
CA GLU A 74 11.85 -5.15 11.82
C GLU A 74 11.77 -5.48 10.33
N CYS A 75 11.02 -4.68 9.57
CA CYS A 75 11.19 -4.64 8.13
C CYS A 75 12.66 -4.33 7.85
N LYS A 76 13.33 -5.21 7.11
CA LYS A 76 14.66 -4.89 6.58
C LYS A 76 14.49 -3.71 5.63
N GLN A 77 15.43 -2.77 5.56
CA GLN A 77 15.32 -1.58 4.70
C GLN A 77 15.24 -1.87 3.19
N ASP A 78 15.14 -3.15 2.82
CA ASP A 78 14.84 -3.69 1.50
C ASP A 78 13.34 -3.62 1.12
N TYR A 79 12.47 -3.04 1.95
CA TYR A 79 11.07 -2.72 1.59
C TYR A 79 11.03 -1.48 0.69
N CYS A 80 11.00 -1.73 -0.62
CA CYS A 80 10.69 -0.84 -1.74
C CYS A 80 10.37 0.58 -1.32
N ALA A 81 11.40 1.43 -1.29
CA ALA A 81 11.20 2.84 -1.03
C ALA A 81 10.10 3.37 -1.98
N PRO A 82 9.10 4.12 -1.48
CA PRO A 82 7.92 4.48 -2.24
C PRO A 82 8.18 5.34 -3.50
N VAL A 83 9.43 5.72 -3.77
CA VAL A 83 9.78 6.52 -4.96
C VAL A 83 11.19 6.21 -5.51
N VAL A 84 11.49 4.97 -5.90
CA VAL A 84 12.65 4.73 -6.78
C VAL A 84 12.31 5.21 -8.19
N ARG A 85 12.79 6.40 -8.56
CA ARG A 85 12.68 6.91 -9.95
C ARG A 85 13.79 6.29 -10.79
N CYS A 86 13.44 5.33 -11.63
CA CYS A 86 14.37 4.80 -12.62
C CYS A 86 14.38 5.68 -13.88
N PRO A 87 15.56 5.96 -14.45
CA PRO A 87 15.64 6.62 -15.74
C PRO A 87 15.01 5.72 -16.82
N PRO A 88 14.28 6.27 -17.82
CA PRO A 88 13.64 5.49 -18.88
C PRO A 88 14.65 5.01 -19.96
N VAL A 89 15.90 4.78 -19.56
CA VAL A 89 16.97 4.35 -20.47
C VAL A 89 16.85 2.85 -20.71
N ILE A 90 16.86 2.45 -21.98
CA ILE A 90 16.82 1.04 -22.39
C ILE A 90 18.23 0.47 -22.31
N LYS A 91 18.51 -0.28 -21.24
CA LYS A 91 19.72 -1.07 -21.03
C LYS A 91 19.30 -2.43 -20.48
N ALA A 92 18.63 -3.19 -21.33
CA ALA A 92 17.88 -4.37 -20.92
C ALA A 92 18.73 -5.40 -20.16
N VAL A 93 18.10 -6.08 -19.21
CA VAL A 93 18.70 -7.18 -18.45
C VAL A 93 17.69 -8.33 -18.31
N CYS A 94 18.19 -9.57 -18.35
CA CYS A 94 17.40 -10.76 -18.08
C CYS A 94 17.65 -11.23 -16.65
N ALA A 95 16.60 -11.51 -15.89
CA ALA A 95 16.69 -12.05 -14.54
C ALA A 95 16.33 -13.53 -14.46
N ASN A 96 16.59 -14.14 -13.30
CA ASN A 96 16.42 -15.57 -13.05
C ASN A 96 14.96 -16.03 -12.98
N ASP A 97 14.00 -15.11 -13.01
CA ASP A 97 12.57 -15.38 -13.20
C ASP A 97 12.17 -15.48 -14.69
N GLY A 98 13.15 -15.35 -15.60
CA GLY A 98 12.96 -15.35 -17.04
C GLY A 98 12.26 -14.08 -17.55
N GLN A 99 12.21 -13.01 -16.76
CA GLN A 99 11.68 -11.71 -17.17
C GLN A 99 12.79 -10.77 -17.62
N THR A 100 12.49 -9.97 -18.64
CA THR A 100 13.36 -8.90 -19.11
C THR A 100 12.96 -7.59 -18.45
N TYR A 101 13.92 -6.91 -17.84
CA TYR A 101 13.74 -5.59 -17.26
C TYR A 101 14.37 -4.52 -18.14
N LEU A 102 13.71 -3.35 -18.22
CA LEU A 102 14.12 -2.22 -19.07
C LEU A 102 15.56 -1.78 -18.81
N ASN A 103 15.95 -1.78 -17.53
CA ASN A 103 17.32 -1.61 -17.08
C ASN A 103 17.52 -2.19 -15.68
N GLU A 104 18.76 -2.19 -15.21
CA GLU A 104 19.16 -2.68 -13.89
C GLU A 104 18.39 -2.00 -12.74
N CYS A 105 18.03 -0.72 -12.86
CA CYS A 105 17.23 -0.05 -11.84
C CYS A 105 15.85 -0.71 -11.71
N PHE A 106 15.15 -0.94 -12.83
CA PHE A 106 13.86 -1.62 -12.81
C PHE A 106 13.96 -3.08 -12.29
N ALA A 107 15.06 -3.78 -12.59
CA ALA A 107 15.32 -5.11 -12.02
C ALA A 107 15.50 -5.07 -10.49
N LYS A 108 16.24 -4.09 -9.97
CA LYS A 108 16.43 -3.91 -8.52
C LYS A 108 15.14 -3.52 -7.80
N VAL A 109 14.31 -2.68 -8.42
CA VAL A 109 12.97 -2.36 -7.89
C VAL A 109 12.10 -3.61 -7.83
N ALA A 110 12.13 -4.44 -8.87
CA ALA A 110 11.40 -5.70 -8.86
C ALA A 110 11.95 -6.70 -7.84
N ALA A 111 13.26 -6.72 -7.58
CA ALA A 111 13.88 -7.60 -6.60
C ALA A 111 13.42 -7.33 -5.16
N CYS A 112 12.91 -6.14 -4.88
CA CYS A 112 12.26 -5.89 -3.61
C CYS A 112 10.95 -6.70 -3.45
N GLY A 113 10.15 -6.87 -4.51
CA GLY A 113 8.96 -7.74 -4.48
C GLY A 113 9.30 -9.24 -4.54
N PHE A 114 10.53 -9.56 -4.98
CA PHE A 114 11.01 -10.92 -5.19
C PHE A 114 12.45 -11.03 -4.68
N PRO A 115 12.69 -11.28 -3.38
CA PRO A 115 14.02 -11.21 -2.76
C PRO A 115 15.09 -12.11 -3.40
N ASN A 116 14.66 -13.15 -4.13
CA ASN A 116 15.55 -14.08 -4.84
C ASN A 116 15.82 -13.67 -6.31
N LEU A 117 15.30 -12.52 -6.77
CA LEU A 117 15.51 -12.03 -8.12
C LEU A 117 16.95 -11.58 -8.31
N LYS A 118 17.62 -12.16 -9.30
CA LYS A 118 19.00 -11.86 -9.68
C LYS A 118 19.07 -11.68 -11.18
N ILE A 119 19.80 -10.65 -11.62
CA ILE A 119 20.14 -10.49 -13.04
C ILE A 119 21.06 -11.66 -13.44
N VAL A 120 20.67 -12.40 -14.46
CA VAL A 120 21.43 -13.52 -15.03
C VAL A 120 22.41 -13.01 -16.06
N HIS A 121 21.94 -12.18 -17.00
CA HIS A 121 22.77 -11.61 -18.06
C HIS A 121 22.19 -10.29 -18.57
N SER A 122 23.03 -9.50 -19.26
CA SER A 122 22.58 -8.33 -20.00
C SER A 122 21.82 -8.73 -21.27
N GLY A 123 20.90 -7.88 -21.72
CA GLY A 123 20.04 -8.13 -22.87
C GLY A 123 18.68 -8.72 -22.50
N LEU A 124 17.89 -9.04 -23.53
CA LEU A 124 16.57 -9.65 -23.38
C LEU A 124 16.70 -11.12 -22.96
N CYS A 125 15.74 -11.64 -22.21
CA CYS A 125 15.63 -13.08 -22.01
C CYS A 125 15.32 -13.79 -23.33
N GLY A 126 15.87 -15.00 -23.50
CA GLY A 126 15.50 -15.88 -24.60
C GLY A 126 14.10 -16.48 -24.43
N PRO A 127 13.54 -17.12 -25.48
CA PRO A 127 12.32 -17.91 -25.34
C PRO A 127 12.55 -18.99 -24.28
N ARG A 128 11.64 -19.10 -23.29
CA ARG A 128 11.66 -20.25 -22.38
C ARG A 128 11.53 -21.50 -23.26
N PRO A 129 12.41 -22.51 -23.11
CA PRO A 129 12.20 -23.77 -23.79
C PRO A 129 10.81 -24.26 -23.38
N LYS A 130 9.92 -24.43 -24.37
CA LYS A 130 8.68 -25.15 -24.14
C LYS A 130 9.14 -26.55 -23.76
N THR A 131 9.06 -26.89 -22.48
CA THR A 131 9.34 -28.24 -21.99
C THR A 131 8.59 -29.21 -22.89
N GLU A 132 9.35 -30.10 -23.54
CA GLU A 132 8.81 -31.24 -24.25
C GLU A 132 7.85 -31.96 -23.32
N VAL A 133 6.57 -31.90 -23.68
CA VAL A 133 5.54 -32.74 -23.10
C VAL A 133 5.79 -34.12 -23.70
N TRP A 134 6.41 -35.00 -22.92
CA TRP A 134 6.48 -36.44 -23.19
C TRP A 134 5.17 -37.09 -22.76
#